data_AF-A0A6G7P636-F1
#
_entry.id   AF-A0A6G7P636-F1
#
_cell.length_a   1.000
_cell.length_b   1.000
_cell.length_c   1.000
_cell.angle_alpha   90.00
_cell.angle_beta   90.00
_cell.angle_gamma   90.00
#
_symmetry.space_group_name_H-M   'P 1'
#
loop_
_entity.id
_entity.type
_entity.pdbx_description
1 polymer ?
#
loop_
_entity_poly.entity_id
_entity_poly.type
_entity_poly.pdbx_seq_one_letter_code
_entity_poly.pdbx_strand_id
1 'polypeptide(L)'
;MSDTLLRSLDLIEPGDLVIYHGSIPELHGLWLAVPCPCGLCRAMDRLGFADVRFALIDPWGELSGPVHARRQSITRSAACG
;
A
#
# COMPACT_ATOMS: atom_id res chain seq x y z
N MET A 1 -8.55 0.08 26.87
CA MET A 1 -7.16 0.14 26.34
C MET A 1 -6.90 -0.98 25.33
N SER A 2 -7.85 -1.27 24.42
CA SER A 2 -7.71 -2.30 23.38
C SER A 2 -7.76 -1.73 21.95
N ASP A 3 -8.35 -0.54 21.78
CA ASP A 3 -8.49 0.14 20.47
C ASP A 3 -7.16 0.52 19.82
N THR A 4 -6.12 0.82 20.61
CA THR A 4 -4.83 1.28 20.07
C THR A 4 -4.05 0.15 19.41
N LEU A 5 -4.21 -1.09 19.89
CA LEU A 5 -3.57 -2.28 19.32
C LEU A 5 -4.25 -2.72 18.02
N LEU A 6 -5.59 -2.59 17.93
CA LEU A 6 -6.34 -2.86 16.70
C LEU A 6 -5.99 -1.86 15.59
N ARG A 7 -5.85 -0.56 15.92
CA ARG A 7 -5.43 0.45 14.94
C ARG A 7 -4.05 0.20 14.34
N SER A 8 -3.14 -0.43 15.08
CA SER A 8 -1.80 -0.78 14.58
C SER A 8 -1.80 -1.95 13.60
N LEU A 9 -2.82 -2.82 13.63
CA LEU A 9 -2.96 -3.95 12.70
C LEU A 9 -3.48 -3.50 11.33
N ASP A 10 -4.17 -2.37 11.27
CA ASP A 10 -4.70 -1.76 10.04
C ASP A 10 -3.70 -0.80 9.35
N LEU A 11 -2.54 -0.54 9.96
CA LEU A 11 -1.49 0.28 9.38
C LEU A 11 -0.71 -0.55 8.35
N ILE A 12 -1.00 -0.29 7.08
CA ILE A 12 -0.17 -0.73 5.95
C ILE A 12 1.06 0.15 5.89
N GLU A 13 2.22 -0.47 6.05
CA GLU A 13 3.52 0.15 6.00
C GLU A 13 4.26 -0.17 4.68
N PRO A 14 5.19 0.70 4.25
CA PRO A 14 6.13 0.36 3.20
C PRO A 14 6.83 -0.98 3.45
N GLY A 15 6.80 -1.88 2.47
CA GLY A 15 7.34 -3.23 2.54
C GLY A 15 6.31 -4.31 2.88
N ASP A 16 5.10 -3.93 3.31
CA ASP A 16 4.04 -4.91 3.55
C ASP A 16 3.60 -5.58 2.25
N LEU A 17 3.33 -6.88 2.37
CA LEU A 17 2.62 -7.64 1.34
C LEU A 17 1.13 -7.32 1.44
N VAL A 18 0.52 -6.91 0.34
CA VAL A 18 -0.87 -6.45 0.29
C VAL A 18 -1.63 -7.10 -0.86
N ILE A 19 -2.94 -7.23 -0.70
CA ILE A 19 -3.87 -7.60 -1.75
C ILE A 19 -4.47 -6.32 -2.32
N TYR A 20 -4.32 -6.09 -3.63
CA TYR A 20 -4.99 -5.00 -4.34
C TYR A 20 -6.38 -5.41 -4.79
N HIS A 21 -7.35 -4.55 -4.49
CA HIS A 21 -8.77 -4.70 -4.85
C HIS A 21 -9.38 -3.38 -5.34
N GLY A 22 -8.53 -2.49 -5.90
CA GLY A 22 -8.96 -1.18 -6.37
C GLY A 22 -9.68 -1.18 -7.72
N SER A 23 -9.64 -0.04 -8.41
CA SER A 23 -10.44 0.19 -9.62
C SER A 23 -9.91 -0.44 -10.91
N ILE A 24 -8.76 -1.13 -10.89
CA ILE A 24 -8.16 -1.78 -12.07
C ILE A 24 -8.18 -3.29 -11.86
N PRO A 25 -9.26 -3.99 -12.29
CA PRO A 25 -9.46 -5.41 -12.00
C PRO A 25 -8.35 -6.34 -12.50
N GLU A 26 -7.74 -6.00 -13.64
CA GLU A 26 -6.68 -6.79 -14.26
C GLU A 26 -5.39 -6.81 -13.41
N LEU A 27 -5.27 -5.87 -12.48
CA LEU A 27 -4.14 -5.76 -11.56
C LEU A 27 -4.49 -6.22 -10.14
N HIS A 28 -5.69 -6.76 -9.91
CA HIS A 28 -6.05 -7.38 -8.63
C HIS A 28 -5.11 -8.54 -8.33
N GLY A 29 -4.70 -8.67 -7.08
CA GLY A 29 -3.75 -9.70 -6.68
C GLY A 29 -2.81 -9.25 -5.57
N LEU A 30 -1.75 -10.03 -5.39
CA LEU A 30 -0.77 -9.86 -4.32
C LEU A 30 0.41 -9.01 -4.78
N TRP A 31 0.79 -8.02 -3.98
CA TRP A 31 1.82 -7.04 -4.32
C TRP A 31 2.61 -6.63 -3.07
N LEU A 32 3.83 -6.14 -3.24
CA LEU A 32 4.51 -5.37 -2.21
C LEU A 32 4.11 -3.90 -2.30
N ALA A 33 3.72 -3.33 -1.17
CA ALA A 33 3.42 -1.90 -1.05
C ALA A 33 4.72 -1.13 -0.82
N VAL A 34 5.10 -0.24 -1.73
CA VAL A 34 6.25 0.68 -1.54
C VAL A 34 5.79 2.13 -1.65
N PRO A 35 6.52 3.11 -1.07
CA PRO A 35 6.12 4.50 -1.17
C PRO A 35 6.08 4.93 -2.63
N CYS A 36 5.01 5.60 -3.04
CA CYS A 36 4.93 6.08 -4.43
C CYS A 36 6.10 7.02 -4.74
N PRO A 37 6.89 6.76 -5.80
CA PRO A 37 8.09 7.55 -6.08
C PRO A 37 7.80 8.92 -6.73
N CYS A 38 6.54 9.22 -7.06
CA CYS A 38 6.21 10.45 -7.77
C CYS A 38 6.43 11.70 -6.90
N GLY A 39 6.80 12.82 -7.55
CA GLY A 39 7.10 14.07 -6.86
C GLY A 39 5.93 14.59 -6.02
N LEU A 40 4.69 14.41 -6.48
CA LEU A 40 3.49 14.85 -5.79
C LEU A 40 3.28 14.09 -4.47
N CYS A 41 3.34 12.76 -4.50
CA CYS A 41 3.16 11.94 -3.29
C CYS A 41 4.26 12.19 -2.28
N ARG A 42 5.52 12.32 -2.74
CA ARG A 42 6.65 12.71 -1.87
C ARG A 42 6.47 14.10 -1.26
N ALA A 43 5.94 15.06 -2.01
CA ALA A 43 5.67 16.40 -1.49
C ALA A 43 4.54 16.38 -0.45
N MET A 44 3.45 15.66 -0.70
CA MET A 44 2.34 15.52 0.24
C MET A 44 2.77 14.82 1.55
N ASP A 45 3.59 13.77 1.44
CA ASP A 45 4.16 13.08 2.59
C ASP A 45 5.04 14.01 3.45
N ARG A 46 5.94 14.79 2.81
CA ARG A 46 6.76 15.81 3.51
C ARG A 46 5.94 16.91 4.19
N LEU A 47 4.77 17.22 3.66
CA LEU A 47 3.83 18.20 4.24
C LEU A 47 2.98 17.58 5.36
N GLY A 48 3.13 16.29 5.66
CA GLY A 48 2.41 15.59 6.73
C GLY A 48 0.98 15.20 6.35
N PHE A 49 0.63 15.16 5.06
CA PHE A 49 -0.68 14.66 4.65
C PHE A 49 -0.75 13.14 4.86
N ALA A 50 -1.78 12.70 5.58
CA ALA A 50 -1.97 11.30 5.93
C ALA A 50 -2.32 10.39 4.73
N ASP A 51 -2.51 10.91 3.52
CA ASP A 51 -2.90 10.16 2.31
C ASP A 51 -1.67 9.66 1.52
N VAL A 52 -0.74 9.00 2.22
CA VAL A 52 0.42 8.36 1.59
C VAL A 52 -0.08 7.27 0.64
N ARG A 53 0.31 7.40 -0.63
CA ARG A 53 -0.05 6.44 -1.67
C ARG A 53 1.10 5.50 -1.94
N PHE A 54 0.75 4.27 -2.29
CA PHE A 54 1.70 3.21 -2.58
C PHE A 54 1.88 3.05 -4.09
N ALA A 55 3.08 2.69 -4.50
CA ALA A 55 3.28 1.93 -5.72
C ALA A 55 3.24 0.46 -5.34
N LEU A 56 2.54 -0.35 -6.13
CA LEU A 56 2.46 -1.77 -5.95
C LEU A 56 3.44 -2.43 -6.90
N ILE A 57 4.40 -3.15 -6.35
CA ILE A 57 5.45 -3.82 -7.12
C ILE A 57 5.35 -5.32 -6.91
N ASP A 58 5.58 -6.04 -7.98
CA ASP A 58 5.76 -7.48 -7.90
C ASP A 58 6.98 -7.80 -7.01
N PRO A 59 6.90 -8.76 -6.06
CA PRO A 59 8.03 -9.14 -5.23
C PRO A 59 9.29 -9.56 -6.00
N TRP A 60 9.11 -10.07 -7.22
CA TRP A 60 10.19 -10.52 -8.10
C TRP A 60 10.60 -9.46 -9.13
N GLY A 61 9.93 -8.29 -9.15
CA GLY A 61 10.22 -7.17 -10.04
C GLY A 61 9.82 -7.39 -11.49
N GLU A 62 9.03 -8.41 -11.79
CA GLU A 62 8.67 -8.79 -13.17
C GLU A 62 7.48 -7.99 -13.71
N LEU A 63 6.59 -7.55 -12.83
CA LEU A 63 5.38 -6.82 -13.18
C LEU A 63 5.31 -5.46 -12.46
N SER A 64 4.92 -4.43 -13.21
CA SER A 64 4.56 -3.13 -12.66
C SER A 64 3.09 -3.12 -12.31
N GLY A 65 2.79 -3.08 -11.01
CA GLY A 65 1.42 -2.97 -10.51
C GLY A 65 0.90 -1.52 -10.51
N PRO A 66 -0.26 -1.29 -9.87
CA PRO A 66 -0.85 0.04 -9.75
C PRO A 66 0.09 1.04 -9.07
N VAL A 67 0.19 2.23 -9.67
CA VAL A 67 0.86 3.39 -9.06
C VAL A 67 -0.19 4.29 -8.44
N HIS A 68 0.12 4.85 -7.26
CA HIS A 68 -0.80 5.68 -6.48
C HIS A 68 -1.97 4.92 -5.85
N ALA A 69 -1.78 3.65 -5.51
CA ALA A 69 -2.75 2.88 -4.75
C ALA A 69 -3.00 3.56 -3.39
N ARG A 70 -4.28 3.83 -3.09
CA ARG A 70 -4.69 4.37 -1.79
C ARG A 70 -4.84 3.23 -0.80
N ARG A 71 -4.70 3.52 0.50
CA ARG A 71 -4.90 2.54 1.57
C ARG A 71 -6.23 1.81 1.47
N GLN A 72 -7.31 2.48 1.05
CA GLN A 72 -8.63 1.85 0.93
C GLN A 72 -8.73 0.84 -0.21
N SER A 73 -7.79 0.83 -1.15
CA SER A 73 -7.77 -0.07 -2.31
C SER A 73 -6.85 -1.28 -2.10
N ILE A 74 -6.26 -1.40 -0.91
CA ILE A 74 -5.34 -2.47 -0.55
C ILE A 74 -5.65 -2.98 0.85
N THR A 75 -5.39 -4.26 1.08
CA THR A 75 -5.50 -4.86 2.41
C THR A 75 -4.22 -5.61 2.71
N ARG A 76 -3.69 -5.46 3.93
CA ARG A 76 -2.50 -6.20 4.35
C ARG A 76 -2.76 -7.70 4.28
N SER A 77 -1.86 -8.44 3.64
CA SER A 77 -1.95 -9.90 3.56
C SER A 77 -1.46 -10.52 4.87
N ALA A 78 -2.25 -11.42 5.43
CA ALA A 78 -1.86 -12.22 6.60
C ALA A 78 -1.02 -13.46 6.24
N ALA A 79 -0.66 -13.64 4.96
CA ALA A 79 0.10 -14.80 4.50
C ALA A 79 1.55 -14.86 5.04
N CYS A 80 2.02 -13.80 5.69
CA CYS A 80 3.30 -13.76 6.40
C CYS A 80 3.03 -13.69 7.92
N GLY A 81 2.50 -14.77 8.48
CA GLY A 81 2.27 -14.97 9.92
C GLY A 81 2.93 -16.26 10.39
#